data_AF-A0A9E5N829-F1
#
_entry.id   AF-A0A9E5N829-F1
#
_cell.length_a   1.000
_cell.length_b   1.000
_cell.length_c   1.000
_cell.angle_alpha   90.00
_cell.angle_beta   90.00
_cell.angle_gamma   90.00
#
_symmetry.space_group_name_H-M   'P 1'
#
loop_
_entity.id
_entity.type
_entity.pdbx_description
1 polymer ?
#
loop_
_entity_poly.entity_id
_entity_poly.type
_entity_poly.pdbx_seq_one_letter_code
_entity_poly.pdbx_strand_id
1 'polypeptide(L)' 'MKKGLRIPLCYNTGGFERVENIRLLDGIVDIYLPDLKFMDGSQAKRYTLTRAEDYPKMAQGAIIEMQRQVGEMVTDKDG' A
#
# COMPACT_ATOMS: atom_id res chain seq x y z
N MET A 1 -25.31 11.53 18.78
CA MET A 1 -24.69 10.78 17.66
C MET A 1 -23.27 11.30 17.46
N LYS A 2 -22.24 10.43 17.44
CA LYS A 2 -20.88 10.87 17.06
C LYS A 2 -20.91 11.31 15.60
N LYS A 3 -20.62 12.59 15.35
CA LYS A 3 -20.41 13.15 14.01
C LYS A 3 -19.04 12.67 13.54
N GLY A 4 -19.02 11.74 12.59
CA GLY A 4 -17.80 11.18 12.02
C GLY A 4 -18.01 10.92 10.53
N LEU A 5 -16.92 10.76 9.78
CA LEU A 5 -16.96 10.40 8.38
C LEU A 5 -17.59 9.00 8.25
N ARG A 6 -18.59 8.85 7.38
CA ARG A 6 -19.32 7.59 7.15
C ARG A 6 -19.24 7.09 5.71
N ILE A 7 -18.38 7.72 4.91
CA ILE A 7 -18.09 7.31 3.54
C ILE A 7 -16.79 6.51 3.53
N PRO A 8 -16.62 5.55 2.60
CA PRO A 8 -15.37 4.81 2.48
C PRO A 8 -14.18 5.75 2.23
N LEU A 9 -13.08 5.53 2.95
CA LEU A 9 -11.82 6.22 2.75
C LEU A 9 -10.90 5.40 1.87
N CYS A 10 -10.67 5.89 0.66
CA CYS A 10 -9.64 5.37 -0.23
C CYS A 10 -8.34 6.17 -0.06
N TYR A 11 -7.23 5.47 0.16
CA TYR A 11 -5.91 6.08 0.27
C TYR A 11 -4.94 5.56 -0.79
N ASN A 12 -4.51 6.48 -1.66
CA ASN A 12 -3.47 6.23 -2.66
C ASN A 12 -2.09 6.34 -2.02
N THR A 13 -1.31 5.28 -2.11
CA THR A 13 -0.03 5.12 -1.41
C THR A 13 1.12 4.94 -2.39
N GLY A 14 2.26 5.55 -2.09
CA GLY A 14 3.48 5.35 -2.86
C GLY A 14 4.16 4.02 -2.53
N GLY A 15 4.98 3.50 -3.44
CA GLY A 15 5.66 2.22 -3.22
C GLY A 15 6.80 2.23 -2.19
N PHE A 16 7.07 3.37 -1.55
CA PHE A 16 8.06 3.51 -0.47
C PHE A 16 7.40 3.79 0.90
N GLU A 17 6.10 3.52 1.04
CA GLU A 17 5.45 3.63 2.33
C GLU A 17 6.16 2.78 3.39
N ARG A 18 6.32 3.36 4.56
CA ARG A 18 6.88 2.64 5.71
C ARG A 18 5.77 1.83 6.36
N VAL A 19 6.06 0.58 6.70
CA VAL A 19 5.12 -0.29 7.43
C VAL A 19 4.62 0.38 8.71
N GLU A 20 5.49 1.12 9.41
CA GLU A 20 5.11 1.86 10.61
C GLU A 20 4.03 2.92 10.35
N ASN A 21 4.05 3.59 9.19
CA ASN A 21 3.03 4.56 8.82
C ASN A 21 1.71 3.87 8.51
N ILE A 22 1.75 2.76 7.77
CA ILE A 22 0.54 1.99 7.43
C ILE A 22 -0.14 1.48 8.69
N ARG A 23 0.59 1.00 9.70
CA ARG A 23 0.01 0.57 10.99
C ARG A 23 -0.81 1.64 11.70
N LEU A 24 -0.50 2.92 11.51
CA LEU A 24 -1.26 4.02 12.12
C LEU A 24 -2.65 4.21 11.49
N LEU A 25 -2.88 3.62 10.32
CA LEU A 25 -4.11 3.74 9.54
C LEU A 25 -5.09 2.59 9.76
N ASP A 26 -4.76 1.63 10.63
CA ASP A 26 -5.61 0.47 10.93
C ASP A 26 -6.95 0.91 11.52
N GLY A 27 -8.05 0.49 10.89
CA GLY A 27 -9.40 0.91 11.22
C GLY A 27 -9.78 2.33 10.78
N ILE A 28 -8.91 3.03 10.02
CA ILE A 28 -9.18 4.36 9.45
C ILE A 28 -9.41 4.28 7.93
N VAL A 29 -8.53 3.56 7.21
CA VAL A 29 -8.60 3.41 5.75
C VAL A 29 -9.36 2.14 5.41
N ASP A 30 -10.34 2.26 4.51
CA ASP A 30 -11.14 1.14 4.03
C ASP A 30 -10.56 0.52 2.76
N ILE A 31 -9.92 1.33 1.91
CA ILE A 31 -9.39 0.91 0.61
C ILE A 31 -7.99 1.48 0.43
N TYR A 32 -7.01 0.61 0.23
CA TYR A 32 -5.67 1.01 -0.18
C TYR A 32 -5.51 0.90 -1.69
N LEU A 33 -4.87 1.90 -2.30
CA LEU A 33 -4.42 1.86 -3.69
C LEU A 33 -2.88 1.94 -3.69
N PRO A 34 -2.17 0.80 -3.58
CA PRO A 34 -0.72 0.77 -3.54
C PRO A 34 -0.06 0.72 -4.90
N ASP A 35 1.10 1.37 -4.98
CA ASP A 35 2.00 1.27 -6.11
C ASP A 35 3.05 0.14 -5.92
N LEU A 36 3.04 -0.85 -6.82
CA LEU A 36 4.11 -1.84 -6.96
C LEU A 36 4.73 -1.76 -8.37
N LYS A 37 5.85 -1.03 -8.48
CA LYS A 37 6.47 -0.69 -9.77
C LYS A 37 7.60 -1.63 -10.18
N PHE A 38 8.35 -2.16 -9.20
CA PHE A 38 9.51 -3.01 -9.42
C PHE A 38 9.53 -4.15 -8.41
N MET A 39 9.81 -5.36 -8.91
CA MET A 39 10.03 -6.57 -8.09
C MET A 39 11.51 -6.98 -8.02
N ASP A 40 12.37 -6.26 -8.75
CA ASP A 40 13.81 -6.46 -8.78
C ASP A 40 14.50 -5.13 -8.42
N GLY A 41 15.35 -5.17 -7.39
CA GLY A 41 16.11 -4.02 -6.92
C GLY A 41 17.06 -3.45 -7.97
N SER A 42 17.54 -4.28 -8.90
CA SER A 42 18.38 -3.82 -10.02
C SER A 42 17.59 -2.97 -11.02
N GLN A 43 16.33 -3.31 -11.28
CA GLN A 43 15.44 -2.53 -12.14
C GLN A 43 15.01 -1.23 -11.44
N ALA A 44 14.68 -1.33 -10.14
CA ALA A 44 14.37 -0.15 -9.34
C ALA A 44 15.55 0.83 -9.34
N LYS A 45 16.78 0.35 -9.15
CA LYS A 45 18.00 1.17 -9.27
C LYS A 45 18.18 1.77 -10.65
N ARG A 46 17.98 0.97 -11.70
CA ARG A 46 18.22 1.36 -13.09
C ARG A 46 17.27 2.47 -13.57
N TYR A 47 16.01 2.37 -13.19
CA TYR A 47 14.94 3.22 -13.71
C TYR A 47 14.49 4.34 -12.77
N THR A 48 15.11 4.47 -11.60
CA THR A 48 14.84 5.57 -10.67
C THR A 48 16.08 6.41 -10.42
N LEU A 49 15.88 7.65 -9.98
CA LEU A 49 16.96 8.62 -9.75
C LEU A 49 17.70 8.43 -8.42
N THR A 50 17.33 7.42 -7.61
CA THR A 50 17.79 7.22 -6.23
C THR A 50 18.11 5.75 -5.96
N ARG A 51 18.83 5.48 -4.86
CA ARG A 51 19.22 4.13 -4.38
C ARG A 51 18.01 3.30 -3.94
N ALA A 52 17.18 2.91 -4.90
CA ALA A 52 15.92 2.20 -4.70
C ALA A 52 16.08 0.67 -4.74
N GLU A 53 17.27 0.15 -4.45
CA GLU A 53 17.56 -1.28 -4.52
C GLU A 53 16.70 -2.11 -3.54
N ASP A 54 16.28 -1.48 -2.45
CA ASP A 54 15.41 -2.03 -1.41
C ASP A 54 13.91 -1.80 -1.68
N TYR A 55 13.55 -1.10 -2.77
CA TYR A 55 12.15 -0.81 -3.13
C TYR A 55 11.26 -2.05 -3.10
N PRO A 56 11.60 -3.20 -3.72
CA PRO A 56 10.71 -4.36 -3.72
C PRO A 56 10.40 -4.84 -2.30
N LYS A 57 11.39 -4.80 -1.41
CA LYS A 57 11.24 -5.22 -0.02
C LYS A 57 10.35 -4.25 0.76
N MET A 58 10.54 -2.93 0.57
CA MET A 58 9.71 -1.92 1.22
C MET A 58 8.27 -1.96 0.73
N ALA A 59 8.06 -1.96 -0.58
CA ALA A 59 6.76 -2.01 -1.21
C ALA A 59 5.96 -3.25 -0.77
N GLN A 60 6.57 -4.44 -0.82
CA GLN A 60 5.93 -5.67 -0.36
C GLN A 60 5.56 -5.60 1.13
N GLY A 61 6.47 -5.12 1.99
CA GLY A 61 6.19 -4.98 3.41
C GLY A 61 4.98 -4.08 3.69
N ALA A 62 4.90 -2.94 2.98
CA ALA A 62 3.77 -2.03 3.09
C ALA A 62 2.46 -2.66 2.60
N ILE A 63 2.48 -3.31 1.42
CA ILE A 63 1.30 -3.96 0.82
C ILE A 63 0.77 -5.10 1.70
N ILE A 64 1.66 -5.90 2.29
CA ILE A 64 1.27 -6.97 3.21
C ILE A 64 0.58 -6.39 4.46
N GLU A 65 1.09 -5.29 5.02
CA GLU A 65 0.43 -4.61 6.14
C GLU A 65 -0.93 -4.01 5.74
N MET A 66 -1.04 -3.42 4.54
CA MET A 66 -2.32 -2.94 4.01
C MET A 66 -3.34 -4.07 3.92
N GLN A 67 -2.97 -5.21 3.31
CA GLN A 67 -3.83 -6.40 3.20
C GLN A 67 -4.22 -6.96 4.57
N ARG A 68 -3.33 -6.91 5.57
CA ARG A 68 -3.66 -7.33 6.95
C ARG A 68 -4.80 -6.48 7.55
N GLN A 69 -4.87 -5.19 7.20
CA GLN A 69 -5.86 -4.27 7.76
C GLN A 69 -7.23 -4.39 7.08
N VAL A 70 -7.26 -4.46 5.75
CA VAL A 70 -8.52 -4.43 4.97
C VAL A 70 -8.99 -5.80 4.49
N GLY A 71 -8.17 -6.84 4.65
CA GLY A 71 -8.46 -8.20 4.22
C GLY A 71 -8.02 -8.51 2.78
N GLU A 72 -8.36 -9.72 2.32
CA GLU A 72 -8.09 -10.14 0.96
C GLU A 72 -9.00 -9.44 -0.05
N MET A 73 -8.46 -9.16 -1.23
CA MET A 73 -9.24 -8.67 -2.36
C MET A 73 -10.22 -9.76 -2.82
N VAL A 74 -11.51 -9.44 -2.82
CA VAL A 74 -12.57 -10.29 -3.36
C VAL A 74 -13.07 -9.66 -4.66
N THR A 75 -12.86 -10.36 -5.77
CA THR A 75 -13.33 -9.96 -7.10
C THR A 75 -14.53 -10.80 -7.49
N ASP A 76 -15.40 -10.25 -8.35
CA ASP A 76 -16.46 -11.04 -8.98
C ASP A 76 -16.01 -11.57 -10.35
N LYS A 77 -16.96 -12.03 -11.17
CA LYS A 77 -16.68 -12.56 -12.51
C LYS A 77 -16.16 -11.51 -13.51
N ASP A 78 -16.38 -10.23 -13.23
CA ASP A 78 -16.02 -9.11 -14.09
C ASP A 78 -14.73 -8.41 -13.62
N GLY A 79 -14.16 -8.84 -12.48
CA GLY A 79 -12.95 -8.28 -11.87
C GLY A 79 -13.29 -7.24 -10.81
#